data_AF-A0A7J3M4L4-F1
#
_entry.id   AF-A0A7J3M4L4-F1
#
_cell.length_a   1.000
_cell.length_b   1.000
_cell.length_c   1.000
_cell.angle_alpha   90.00
_cell.angle_beta   90.00
_cell.angle_gamma   90.00
#
_symmetry.space_group_name_H-M   'P 1'
#
loop_
_entity.id
_entity.type
_entity.pdbx_description
1 polymer ?
#
loop_
_entity_poly.entity_id
_entity_poly.type
_entity_poly.pdbx_seq_one_letter_code
_entity_poly.pdbx_strand_id
1 'polypeptide(L)'
;MKVVEELESLKSEILEMHKVAKESVRLCFIAMRGRRDVVKEISKLEEKSDKMEADIHDHCARILIRFHPFARDFRFTMSAIRMSSAYERIVDLAQEIAIYECKFREKIFEAESVLLKMFDLILEGYSDSKKL
;
A
#
# COMPACT_ATOMS: atom_id res chain seq x y z
N MET A 1 19.77 -15.15 -12.03
CA MET A 1 20.36 -14.10 -11.17
C MET A 1 19.65 -12.77 -11.33
N LYS A 2 19.55 -12.17 -12.53
CA LYS A 2 18.88 -10.86 -12.73
C LYS A 2 17.37 -10.81 -12.44
N VAL A 3 16.59 -11.84 -12.81
CA VAL A 3 15.14 -11.87 -12.53
C VAL A 3 14.83 -11.82 -11.04
N VAL A 4 15.57 -12.59 -10.24
CA VAL A 4 15.35 -12.68 -8.79
C VAL A 4 15.60 -11.32 -8.14
N GLU A 5 16.63 -10.59 -8.56
CA GLU A 5 16.91 -9.24 -8.07
C GLU A 5 15.77 -8.27 -8.39
N GLU A 6 15.20 -8.33 -9.60
CA GLU A 6 14.06 -7.49 -10.00
C GLU A 6 12.79 -7.86 -9.20
N LEU A 7 12.54 -9.15 -8.96
CA LEU A 7 11.40 -9.59 -8.14
C LEU A 7 11.54 -9.19 -6.66
N GLU A 8 12.76 -9.20 -6.11
CA GLU A 8 13.05 -8.70 -4.76
C GLU A 8 12.91 -7.17 -4.67
N SER A 9 13.30 -6.45 -5.72
CA SER A 9 13.06 -5.00 -5.83
C SER A 9 11.56 -4.70 -5.88
N LEU A 10 10.81 -5.42 -6.72
CA LEU A 10 9.35 -5.32 -6.82
C LEU A 10 8.67 -5.64 -5.49
N LYS A 11 9.14 -6.67 -4.76
CA LYS A 11 8.68 -6.98 -3.40
C LYS A 11 8.89 -5.78 -2.47
N SER A 12 10.05 -5.15 -2.53
CA SER A 12 10.39 -4.00 -1.69
C SER A 12 9.48 -2.79 -1.99
N GLU A 13 9.20 -2.52 -3.28
CA GLU A 13 8.27 -1.46 -3.71
C GLU A 13 6.86 -1.67 -3.15
N ILE A 14 6.34 -2.90 -3.21
CA ILE A 14 5.04 -3.27 -2.63
C ILE A 14 5.02 -3.05 -1.11
N LEU A 15 6.11 -3.40 -0.40
CA LEU A 15 6.20 -3.18 1.05
C LEU A 15 6.28 -1.69 1.42
N GLU A 16 6.92 -0.86 0.60
CA GLU A 16 6.88 0.59 0.79
C GLU A 16 5.46 1.14 0.56
N MET A 17 4.74 0.65 -0.45
CA MET A 17 3.35 1.05 -0.70
C MET A 17 2.42 0.62 0.44
N HIS A 18 2.65 -0.57 1.00
CA HIS A 18 1.96 -1.04 2.21
C HIS A 18 2.13 -0.08 3.39
N LYS A 19 3.35 0.44 3.62
CA LYS A 19 3.61 1.42 4.69
C LYS A 19 2.89 2.75 4.43
N VAL A 20 2.83 3.20 3.17
CA VAL A 20 2.06 4.39 2.79
C VAL A 20 0.58 4.18 3.09
N ALA A 21 0.00 3.04 2.70
CA ALA A 21 -1.40 2.72 3.00
C ALA A 21 -1.68 2.70 4.51
N LYS A 22 -0.80 2.08 5.31
CA LYS A 22 -0.90 2.10 6.78
C LYS A 22 -0.93 3.53 7.34
N GLU A 23 -0.01 4.36 6.87
CA GLU A 23 0.10 5.74 7.34
C GLU A 23 -1.12 6.59 6.95
N SER A 24 -1.64 6.43 5.73
CA SER A 24 -2.87 7.09 5.29
C SER A 24 -4.06 6.70 6.18
N VAL A 25 -4.19 5.42 6.54
CA VAL A 25 -5.23 4.96 7.49
C VAL A 25 -5.06 5.62 8.86
N ARG A 26 -3.83 5.66 9.40
CA ARG A 26 -3.54 6.30 10.69
C ARG A 26 -3.92 7.79 10.68
N LEU A 27 -3.52 8.52 9.65
CA LEU A 27 -3.84 9.94 9.50
C LEU A 27 -5.34 10.17 9.30
N CYS A 28 -6.02 9.28 8.57
CA CYS A 28 -7.48 9.31 8.41
C CYS A 28 -8.19 9.27 9.77
N PHE A 29 -7.81 8.36 10.66
CA PHE A 29 -8.38 8.32 12.03
C PHE A 29 -8.06 9.59 12.85
N ILE A 30 -6.90 10.22 12.64
CA ILE A 30 -6.59 11.52 13.25
C ILE A 30 -7.51 12.62 12.71
N ALA A 31 -7.76 12.64 11.40
CA ALA A 31 -8.69 13.57 10.77
C ALA A 31 -10.12 13.39 11.28
N MET A 32 -10.57 12.14 11.42
CA MET A 32 -11.89 11.78 11.97
C MET A 32 -12.10 12.26 13.41
N ARG A 33 -11.02 12.47 14.18
CA ARG A 33 -11.06 13.05 15.54
C ARG A 33 -11.06 14.58 15.57
N GLY A 34 -11.11 15.23 14.40
CA GLY A 34 -11.23 16.68 14.25
C GLY A 34 -9.93 17.41 13.94
N ARG A 35 -8.80 16.72 13.77
CA ARG A 35 -7.53 17.35 13.36
C ARG A 35 -7.49 17.50 11.84
N ARG A 36 -7.76 18.71 11.34
CA ARG A 36 -7.84 18.96 9.88
C ARG A 36 -6.48 19.23 9.22
N ASP A 37 -5.45 19.48 10.00
CA ASP A 37 -4.09 19.74 9.53
C ASP A 37 -3.47 18.55 8.78
N VAL A 38 -3.82 17.32 9.19
CA VAL A 38 -3.32 16.08 8.57
C VAL A 38 -3.91 15.82 7.18
N VAL A 39 -4.99 16.49 6.76
CA VAL A 39 -5.58 16.29 5.42
C VAL A 39 -4.56 16.63 4.32
N LYS A 40 -3.75 17.67 4.52
CA LYS A 40 -2.67 18.02 3.59
C LYS A 40 -1.57 16.96 3.52
N GLU A 41 -1.34 16.23 4.61
CA GLU A 41 -0.37 15.13 4.63
C GLU A 41 -0.93 13.93 3.88
N ILE A 42 -2.21 13.59 4.09
CA ILE A 42 -2.88 12.49 3.40
C ILE A 42 -2.92 12.73 1.89
N SER A 43 -3.26 13.93 1.42
CA SER A 43 -3.25 14.24 -0.03
C SER A 43 -1.86 14.08 -0.65
N LYS A 44 -0.77 14.34 0.09
CA LYS A 44 0.58 14.06 -0.41
C LYS A 44 0.89 12.57 -0.49
N LEU A 45 0.30 11.77 0.41
CA LEU A 45 0.46 10.33 0.40
C LEU A 45 -0.32 9.69 -0.74
N GLU A 46 -1.47 10.24 -1.11
CA GLU A 46 -2.23 9.81 -2.29
C GLU A 46 -1.50 10.13 -3.60
N GLU A 47 -1.07 11.37 -3.80
CA GLU A 47 -0.24 11.72 -4.98
C GLU A 47 1.03 10.87 -5.09
N LYS A 48 1.55 10.42 -3.93
CA LYS A 48 2.69 9.51 -3.86
C LYS A 48 2.26 8.08 -4.20
N SER A 49 1.13 7.58 -3.70
CA SER A 49 0.66 6.22 -3.99
C SER A 49 0.33 6.02 -5.46
N ASP A 50 -0.24 7.02 -6.12
CA ASP A 50 -0.54 6.96 -7.56
C ASP A 50 0.73 6.75 -8.38
N LYS A 51 1.78 7.52 -8.06
CA LYS A 51 3.09 7.39 -8.70
C LYS A 51 3.69 6.01 -8.42
N MET A 52 3.62 5.55 -7.17
CA MET A 52 4.12 4.22 -6.80
C MET A 52 3.38 3.11 -7.54
N GLU A 53 2.06 3.21 -7.70
CA GLU A 53 1.28 2.23 -8.47
C GLU A 53 1.74 2.19 -9.93
N ALA A 54 1.84 3.35 -10.58
CA ALA A 54 2.30 3.45 -11.96
C ALA A 54 3.72 2.89 -12.13
N ASP A 55 4.64 3.24 -11.22
CA ASP A 55 6.03 2.76 -11.23
C ASP A 55 6.10 1.24 -11.07
N ILE A 56 5.28 0.66 -10.18
CA ILE A 56 5.18 -0.79 -9.96
C ILE A 56 4.60 -1.49 -11.19
N HIS A 57 3.58 -0.92 -11.83
CA HIS A 57 2.99 -1.47 -13.05
C HIS A 57 4.01 -1.48 -14.20
N ASP A 58 4.76 -0.39 -14.36
CA ASP A 58 5.83 -0.28 -15.35
C ASP A 58 6.97 -1.26 -15.06
N HIS A 59 7.34 -1.44 -13.79
CA HIS A 59 8.34 -2.43 -13.38
C HIS A 59 7.88 -3.85 -13.70
N CYS A 60 6.63 -4.19 -13.39
CA CYS A 60 6.03 -5.47 -13.76
C CYS A 60 6.07 -5.70 -15.27
N ALA A 61 5.69 -4.70 -16.07
CA ALA A 61 5.73 -4.78 -17.53
C ALA A 61 7.16 -5.02 -18.04
N ARG A 62 8.16 -4.31 -17.50
CA ARG A 62 9.58 -4.53 -17.83
C ARG A 62 10.02 -5.95 -17.50
N ILE A 63 9.65 -6.50 -16.35
CA ILE A 63 9.98 -7.88 -15.96
C ILE A 63 9.38 -8.87 -16.97
N LEU A 64 8.10 -8.70 -17.32
CA LEU A 64 7.38 -9.57 -18.25
C LEU A 64 8.03 -9.57 -19.64
N ILE A 65 8.31 -8.38 -20.18
CA ILE A 65 8.89 -8.21 -21.53
C ILE A 65 10.35 -8.69 -21.57
N ARG A 66 11.15 -8.36 -20.55
CA ARG A 66 12.58 -8.61 -20.58
C ARG A 66 12.92 -10.07 -20.34
N PHE A 67 12.19 -10.74 -19.45
CA PHE A 67 12.59 -12.05 -18.93
C PHE A 67 11.65 -13.18 -19.27
N HIS A 68 10.43 -12.89 -19.77
CA HIS A 68 9.43 -13.90 -20.10
C HIS A 68 9.27 -14.97 -18.99
N PRO A 69 9.01 -14.55 -17.74
CA PRO A 69 9.04 -15.43 -16.58
C PRO A 69 8.00 -16.57 -16.68
N PHE A 70 8.37 -17.75 -16.20
CA PHE A 70 7.47 -18.92 -16.18
C PHE A 70 6.65 -18.98 -14.88
N ALA A 71 5.41 -19.45 -14.98
CA ALA A 71 4.48 -19.87 -13.91
C ALA A 71 4.57 -19.16 -12.55
N ARG A 72 5.55 -19.49 -11.69
CA ARG A 72 5.69 -18.90 -10.33
C ARG A 72 5.96 -17.40 -10.40
N ASP A 73 6.97 -17.02 -11.17
CA ASP A 73 7.44 -15.63 -11.23
C ASP A 73 6.40 -14.76 -11.93
N PHE A 74 5.77 -15.28 -12.99
CA PHE A 74 4.64 -14.63 -13.65
C PHE A 74 3.47 -14.37 -12.68
N ARG A 75 3.10 -15.36 -11.87
CA ARG A 75 2.03 -15.20 -10.86
C ARG A 75 2.39 -14.14 -9.83
N PHE A 76 3.64 -14.11 -9.36
CA PHE A 76 4.08 -13.07 -8.44
C PHE A 76 3.99 -11.68 -9.07
N THR A 77 4.50 -11.50 -10.29
CA THR A 77 4.42 -10.21 -11.02
C THR A 77 2.97 -9.76 -11.20
N MET A 78 2.06 -10.67 -11.56
CA MET A 78 0.64 -10.34 -11.70
C MET A 78 -0.04 -10.04 -10.36
N SER A 79 0.37 -10.74 -9.30
CA SER A 79 -0.07 -10.43 -7.94
C SER A 79 0.41 -9.06 -7.48
N ALA A 80 1.64 -8.64 -7.85
CA ALA A 80 2.17 -7.33 -7.50
C ALA A 80 1.30 -6.20 -8.07
N ILE A 81 0.90 -6.27 -9.35
CA ILE A 81 -0.05 -5.34 -9.98
C ILE A 81 -1.36 -5.25 -9.17
N ARG A 82 -1.92 -6.40 -8.80
CA ARG A 82 -3.18 -6.42 -8.04
C ARG A 82 -3.03 -5.86 -6.63
N MET A 83 -1.88 -6.09 -6.01
CA MET A 83 -1.59 -5.58 -4.66
C MET A 83 -1.35 -4.07 -4.70
N SER A 84 -0.66 -3.53 -5.71
CA SER A 84 -0.45 -2.09 -5.83
C SER A 84 -1.77 -1.34 -5.98
N SER A 85 -2.66 -1.78 -6.88
CA SER A 85 -3.99 -1.17 -7.01
C SER A 85 -4.83 -1.30 -5.74
N ALA A 86 -4.70 -2.40 -4.98
CA ALA A 86 -5.41 -2.55 -3.72
C ALA A 86 -4.89 -1.58 -2.63
N TYR A 87 -3.58 -1.33 -2.59
CA TYR A 87 -3.00 -0.37 -1.64
C TYR A 87 -3.31 1.08 -2.01
N GLU A 88 -3.26 1.43 -3.29
CA GLU A 88 -3.67 2.75 -3.78
C GLU A 88 -5.12 3.01 -3.37
N ARG A 89 -6.02 2.05 -3.60
CA ARG A 89 -7.43 2.21 -3.24
C ARG A 89 -7.66 2.41 -1.75
N ILE A 90 -6.83 1.82 -0.87
CA ILE A 90 -6.89 2.07 0.57
C ILE A 90 -6.48 3.52 0.88
N VAL A 91 -5.45 4.04 0.22
CA VAL A 91 -4.98 5.41 0.39
C VAL A 91 -6.05 6.42 -0.07
N ASP A 92 -6.62 6.20 -1.25
CA ASP A 92 -7.68 7.05 -1.81
C ASP A 92 -8.91 7.07 -0.89
N LEU A 93 -9.41 5.91 -0.45
CA LEU A 93 -10.50 5.84 0.52
C LEU A 93 -10.17 6.54 1.85
N ALA A 94 -8.93 6.43 2.33
CA ALA A 94 -8.50 7.13 3.53
C ALA A 94 -8.51 8.65 3.34
N GLN A 95 -8.13 9.15 2.17
CA GLN A 95 -8.24 10.55 1.80
C GLN A 95 -9.69 11.01 1.70
N GLU A 96 -10.54 10.26 1.00
CA GLU A 96 -11.96 10.58 0.87
C GLU A 96 -12.58 10.75 2.26
N ILE A 97 -12.38 9.79 3.17
CA ILE A 97 -12.89 9.87 4.55
C ILE A 97 -12.33 11.08 5.29
N ALA A 98 -11.03 11.36 5.13
CA ALA A 98 -10.38 12.47 5.82
C ALA A 98 -10.83 13.85 5.32
N ILE A 99 -11.19 14.00 4.04
CA ILE A 99 -11.62 15.27 3.46
C ILE A 99 -13.02 15.67 3.96
N TYR A 100 -13.93 14.74 4.19
CA TYR A 100 -15.27 15.08 4.65
C TYR A 100 -15.34 15.25 6.18
N GLU A 101 -15.96 16.35 6.63
CA GLU A 101 -16.19 16.57 8.06
C GLU A 101 -17.47 15.83 8.49
N CYS A 102 -17.28 14.59 8.93
CA CYS A 102 -18.37 13.69 9.34
C CYS A 102 -18.33 13.46 10.86
N LYS A 103 -19.51 13.43 11.49
CA LYS A 103 -19.64 12.97 12.88
C LYS A 103 -19.70 11.45 12.91
N PHE A 104 -18.63 10.82 13.37
CA PHE A 104 -18.58 9.38 13.54
C PHE A 104 -19.03 8.98 14.96
N ARG A 105 -19.56 7.76 15.10
CA ARG A 105 -19.85 7.18 16.42
C ARG A 105 -18.54 6.73 17.06
N GLU A 106 -18.39 6.90 18.38
CA GLU A 106 -17.19 6.51 19.13
C GLU A 106 -16.70 5.09 18.83
N LYS A 107 -17.64 4.15 18.63
CA LYS A 107 -17.32 2.74 18.30
C LYS A 107 -16.45 2.58 17.04
N ILE A 108 -16.45 3.53 16.10
CA ILE A 108 -15.60 3.43 14.90
C ILE A 108 -14.11 3.48 15.28
N PHE A 109 -13.76 4.22 16.34
CA PHE A 109 -12.37 4.44 16.73
C PHE A 109 -11.75 3.20 17.39
N GLU A 110 -12.56 2.24 17.85
CA GLU A 110 -12.10 0.93 18.29
C GLU A 110 -11.40 0.17 17.15
N ALA A 111 -11.81 0.40 15.90
CA ALA A 111 -11.26 -0.27 14.72
C ALA A 111 -9.83 0.17 14.38
N GLU A 112 -9.40 1.37 14.77
CA GLU A 112 -8.06 1.90 14.44
C GLU A 112 -6.96 0.94 14.91
N SER A 113 -7.02 0.52 16.18
CA SER A 113 -6.00 -0.36 16.76
C SER A 113 -5.92 -1.72 16.06
N VAL A 114 -7.07 -2.29 15.68
CA VAL A 114 -7.17 -3.58 15.00
C VAL A 114 -6.63 -3.49 13.59
N LEU A 115 -7.02 -2.44 12.85
CA LEU A 115 -6.56 -2.21 11.47
C LEU A 115 -5.05 -1.99 11.42
N LEU A 116 -4.51 -1.09 12.26
CA LEU A 116 -3.07 -0.83 12.28
C LEU A 116 -2.26 -2.07 12.68
N LYS A 117 -2.77 -2.87 13.63
CA LYS A 117 -2.16 -4.15 13.99
C LYS A 117 -2.18 -5.16 12.84
N MET A 118 -3.24 -5.18 12.04
CA MET A 118 -3.31 -6.03 10.85
C MET A 118 -2.22 -5.66 9.83
N PHE A 119 -1.97 -4.36 9.59
CA PHE A 119 -0.84 -3.93 8.75
C PHE A 119 0.49 -4.42 9.33
N ASP A 120 0.72 -4.25 10.63
CA ASP A 120 1.96 -4.68 11.28
C ASP A 120 2.20 -6.19 11.16
N LEU A 121 1.19 -7.01 11.42
CA LEU A 121 1.30 -8.47 11.30
C LEU A 121 1.59 -8.91 9.86
N ILE A 122 1.01 -8.23 8.87
CA ILE A 122 1.30 -8.50 7.46
C ILE A 122 2.77 -8.14 7.17
N LEU A 123 3.23 -6.96 7.57
CA LEU A 123 4.61 -6.52 7.35
C LEU A 123 5.63 -7.47 8.00
N GLU A 124 5.38 -7.92 9.22
CA GLU A 124 6.18 -8.94 9.93
C GLU A 124 6.21 -10.25 9.12
N GLY A 125 5.04 -10.77 8.72
CA GLY A 125 4.94 -12.01 7.95
C GLY A 125 5.68 -11.96 6.60
N TYR A 126 5.69 -10.81 5.93
CA TYR A 126 6.44 -10.62 4.68
C TYR A 126 7.94 -10.46 4.91
N SER A 127 8.35 -9.87 6.04
CA SER A 127 9.76 -9.72 6.42
C SER A 127 10.39 -11.06 6.78
N ASP A 128 9.62 -11.96 7.39
CA ASP A 128 10.05 -13.32 7.75
C ASP A 128 10.03 -14.31 6.58
N SER A 129 9.35 -13.96 5.48
CA SER A 129 9.35 -14.79 4.28
C SER A 129 10.74 -14.81 3.63
N LYS A 130 11.39 -15.99 3.62
CA LYS A 130 12.69 -16.22 2.97
C LYS A 130 12.71 -15.62 1.56
N LYS A 131 13.84 -14.99 1.20
CA LYS A 131 14.15 -14.47 -0.15
C LYS A 131 13.69 -15.47 -1.23
N LEU A 132 13.05 -14.93 -2.28
CA LEU A 132 12.38 -15.65 -3.37
C LEU A 132 13.25 -16.69 -4.08
#